data_AF-A0A945RXV4-F1
#
_entry.id   AF-A0A945RXV4-F1
#
_cell.length_a   1.000
_cell.length_b   1.000
_cell.length_c   1.000
_cell.angle_alpha   90.00
_cell.angle_beta   90.00
_cell.angle_gamma   90.00
#
_symmetry.space_group_name_H-M   'P 1'
#
loop_
_entity.id
_entity.type
_entity.pdbx_description
1 polymer ?
#
loop_
_entity_poly.entity_id
_entity_poly.type
_entity_poly.pdbx_seq_one_letter_code
_entity_poly.pdbx_strand_id
1 'polypeptide(L)'
;MMKSTRMTWIAALLTLALALPTMGQGGAGAGGGDRGGQGGGRRGRGGRGGWDPARMEQMMLGRLKEAIKAPEAEWTAIEPLVKDVLKKRAEGMMRGMRSWGRRRGGDDQQQEPVTPTSELRGLLEKDDSSAEAVKAKLDALRAERTQKESELKASRENLRQVLTVKQEAQLVLMGILD
;
A
#
# COMPACT_ATOMS: atom_id res chain seq x y z
N MET A 1 -33.41 10.32 -21.89
CA MET A 1 -33.35 8.96 -21.31
C MET A 1 -32.51 8.07 -22.23
N MET A 2 -31.22 7.90 -21.93
CA MET A 2 -30.34 7.00 -22.68
C MET A 2 -29.99 5.83 -21.76
N LYS A 3 -30.41 4.63 -22.15
CA LYS A 3 -30.15 3.38 -21.43
C LYS A 3 -28.71 2.97 -21.75
N SER A 4 -27.77 3.13 -20.81
CA SER A 4 -26.40 2.64 -20.98
C SER A 4 -26.37 1.14 -20.75
N THR A 5 -26.31 0.37 -21.83
CA THR A 5 -26.08 -1.08 -21.80
C THR A 5 -24.65 -1.34 -21.32
N ARG A 6 -24.50 -1.88 -20.11
CA ARG A 6 -23.19 -2.25 -19.54
C ARG A 6 -22.67 -3.50 -20.26
N MET A 7 -21.68 -3.31 -21.14
CA MET A 7 -21.01 -4.38 -21.87
C MET A 7 -19.87 -4.94 -21.00
N THR A 8 -20.10 -6.11 -20.40
CA THR A 8 -19.12 -6.88 -19.62
C THR A 8 -17.97 -7.37 -20.52
N TRP A 9 -16.74 -6.98 -20.20
CA TRP A 9 -15.53 -7.59 -20.75
C TRP A 9 -14.81 -8.39 -19.66
N ILE A 10 -14.64 -9.68 -19.88
CA ILE A 10 -13.84 -10.59 -19.04
C ILE A 10 -12.41 -10.56 -19.58
N ALA A 11 -11.47 -10.05 -18.78
CA ALA A 11 -10.04 -10.12 -19.09
C ALA A 11 -9.40 -11.21 -18.22
N ALA A 12 -9.07 -12.35 -18.85
CA ALA A 12 -8.27 -13.41 -18.25
C ALA A 12 -6.78 -13.08 -18.38
N LEU A 13 -6.07 -12.98 -17.27
CA LEU A 13 -4.61 -12.91 -17.24
C LEU A 13 -4.04 -14.17 -16.58
N LEU A 14 -3.52 -15.03 -17.44
CA LEU A 14 -2.83 -16.28 -17.13
C LEU A 14 -1.32 -15.99 -17.14
N THR A 15 -0.67 -16.10 -15.99
CA THR A 15 0.80 -16.20 -15.93
C THR A 15 1.19 -17.33 -14.98
N LEU A 16 1.66 -18.41 -15.60
CA LEU A 16 2.32 -19.56 -14.98
C LEU A 16 3.80 -19.22 -14.76
N ALA A 17 4.30 -19.38 -13.53
CA ALA A 17 5.72 -19.43 -13.24
C ALA A 17 5.98 -20.56 -12.24
N LEU A 18 6.59 -21.63 -12.75
CA LEU A 18 7.11 -22.76 -11.98
C LEU A 18 8.51 -22.39 -11.47
N ALA A 19 8.76 -22.50 -10.16
CA ALA A 19 10.11 -22.42 -9.59
C ALA A 19 10.28 -23.51 -8.52
N LEU A 20 11.28 -24.37 -8.74
CA LEU A 20 11.68 -25.47 -7.85
C LEU A 20 12.42 -24.93 -6.62
N PRO A 21 12.22 -25.48 -5.41
CA PRO A 21 13.08 -25.18 -4.27
C PRO A 21 14.39 -25.98 -4.35
N THR A 22 15.50 -25.24 -4.40
CA THR A 22 16.86 -25.75 -4.16
C THR A 22 17.03 -26.09 -2.69
N MET A 23 17.49 -27.32 -2.39
CA MET A 23 17.86 -27.76 -1.05
C MET A 23 19.03 -26.94 -0.50
N GLY A 24 18.87 -26.37 0.69
CA GLY A 24 19.92 -25.73 1.46
C GLY A 24 20.18 -26.50 2.76
N GLN A 25 21.37 -27.07 2.86
CA GLN A 25 21.94 -27.77 4.02
C GLN A 25 22.48 -26.74 5.02
N GLY A 26 22.16 -26.88 6.32
CA GLY A 26 22.76 -26.06 7.38
C GLY A 26 22.39 -26.63 8.75
N GLY A 27 23.37 -27.18 9.46
CA GLY A 27 23.18 -27.86 10.74
C GLY A 27 23.60 -27.06 11.98
N ALA A 28 23.42 -27.75 13.11
CA ALA A 28 24.09 -27.65 14.41
C ALA A 28 23.65 -26.61 15.46
N GLY A 29 23.55 -27.10 16.71
CA GLY A 29 23.66 -26.36 17.98
C GLY A 29 22.33 -26.13 18.70
N ALA A 30 21.85 -27.02 19.57
CA ALA A 30 22.25 -27.20 20.98
C ALA A 30 21.95 -25.99 21.89
N GLY A 31 21.09 -26.19 22.90
CA GLY A 31 20.86 -25.21 23.97
C GLY A 31 19.62 -25.51 24.80
N GLY A 32 19.72 -26.52 25.66
CA GLY A 32 18.71 -26.85 26.69
C GLY A 32 18.50 -25.70 27.67
N GLY A 33 17.30 -25.67 28.24
CA GLY A 33 16.77 -24.51 28.96
C GLY A 33 17.34 -24.28 30.35
N ASP A 34 17.09 -23.07 30.83
CA ASP A 34 17.07 -22.76 32.25
C ASP A 34 15.95 -21.74 32.52
N ARG A 35 14.96 -22.20 33.30
CA ARG A 35 13.86 -21.40 33.86
C ARG A 35 14.31 -20.93 35.24
N GLY A 36 14.25 -19.62 35.50
CA GLY A 36 14.19 -19.13 36.88
C GLY A 36 14.74 -17.72 37.03
N GLY A 37 13.85 -16.73 37.14
CA GLY A 37 14.24 -15.34 37.40
C GLY A 37 13.03 -14.43 37.52
N GLN A 38 12.25 -14.63 38.58
CA GLN A 38 11.20 -13.71 39.03
C GLN A 38 11.80 -12.33 39.35
N GLY A 39 11.21 -11.26 38.80
CA GLY A 39 11.55 -9.89 39.15
C GLY A 39 10.57 -8.91 38.52
N GLY A 40 9.59 -8.47 39.30
CA GLY A 40 8.51 -7.60 38.86
C GLY A 40 8.97 -6.22 38.38
N GLY A 41 8.22 -5.63 37.45
CA GLY A 41 8.50 -4.27 37.01
C GLY A 41 7.62 -3.79 35.87
N ARG A 42 6.46 -3.21 36.24
CA ARG A 42 5.70 -2.20 35.49
C ARG A 42 4.96 -2.65 34.23
N ARG A 43 3.64 -2.43 34.31
CA ARG A 43 2.72 -2.19 33.19
C ARG A 43 3.34 -1.20 32.19
N GLY A 44 3.98 -1.72 31.15
CA GLY A 44 4.47 -0.99 29.98
C GLY A 44 3.57 -1.22 28.79
N ARG A 45 2.46 -0.47 28.76
CA ARG A 45 1.74 0.05 27.58
C ARG A 45 2.01 -0.66 26.23
N GLY A 46 0.99 -1.41 25.79
CA GLY A 46 0.61 -1.52 24.38
C GLY A 46 1.53 -2.39 23.53
N GLY A 47 1.21 -3.68 23.48
CA GLY A 47 1.78 -4.56 22.46
C GLY A 47 1.65 -3.91 21.09
N ARG A 48 2.79 -3.68 20.44
CA ARG A 48 2.85 -3.56 18.98
C ARG A 48 2.52 -4.94 18.43
N GLY A 49 1.23 -5.31 18.49
CA GLY A 49 0.72 -6.41 17.69
C GLY A 49 1.08 -6.09 16.26
N GLY A 50 1.87 -6.96 15.64
CA GLY A 50 2.39 -6.77 14.30
C GLY A 50 1.26 -6.34 13.37
N TRP A 51 1.40 -5.15 12.79
CA TRP A 51 0.52 -4.69 11.74
C TRP A 51 0.81 -5.58 10.53
N ASP A 52 0.06 -6.68 10.38
CA ASP A 52 0.11 -7.52 9.18
C ASP A 52 -0.69 -6.81 8.06
N PRO A 53 -0.01 -6.29 7.01
CA PRO A 53 -0.65 -5.57 5.92
C PRO A 53 -1.69 -6.43 5.18
N ALA A 54 -1.41 -7.72 5.02
CA ALA A 54 -2.29 -8.63 4.30
C ALA A 54 -3.59 -8.85 5.08
N ARG A 55 -3.50 -9.01 6.41
CA ARG A 55 -4.68 -9.11 7.28
C ARG A 55 -5.55 -7.85 7.23
N MET A 56 -4.94 -6.66 7.19
CA MET A 56 -5.70 -5.41 7.13
C MET A 56 -6.34 -5.17 5.79
N GLU A 57 -5.66 -5.54 4.71
CA GLU A 57 -6.25 -5.54 3.38
C GLU A 57 -7.48 -6.45 3.34
N GLN A 58 -7.39 -7.69 3.86
CA GLN A 58 -8.53 -8.60 3.95
C GLN A 58 -9.69 -8.01 4.76
N MET A 59 -9.40 -7.39 5.91
CA MET A 59 -10.43 -6.73 6.73
C MET A 59 -11.08 -5.55 5.99
N MET A 60 -10.32 -4.75 5.23
CA MET A 60 -10.87 -3.66 4.42
C MET A 60 -11.73 -4.20 3.27
N LEU A 61 -11.26 -5.22 2.56
CA LEU A 61 -11.98 -5.83 1.44
C LEU A 61 -13.28 -6.49 1.88
N GLY A 62 -13.27 -7.21 3.01
CA GLY A 62 -14.48 -7.80 3.59
C GLY A 62 -15.54 -6.74 3.90
N ARG A 63 -15.15 -5.67 4.61
CA ARG A 63 -16.04 -4.54 4.91
C ARG A 63 -16.57 -3.87 3.65
N LEU A 64 -15.74 -3.74 2.62
CA LEU A 64 -16.12 -3.13 1.37
C LEU A 64 -17.13 -3.98 0.61
N LYS A 65 -16.86 -5.28 0.47
CA LYS A 65 -17.76 -6.24 -0.17
C LYS A 65 -19.13 -6.24 0.49
N GLU A 66 -19.17 -6.26 1.82
CA GLU A 66 -20.41 -6.15 2.60
C GLU A 66 -21.12 -4.81 2.39
N ALA A 67 -20.39 -3.69 2.39
CA ALA A 67 -20.96 -2.35 2.22
C ALA A 67 -21.61 -2.16 0.85
N ILE A 68 -20.94 -2.60 -0.22
CA ILE A 68 -21.46 -2.47 -1.58
C ILE A 68 -22.45 -3.58 -1.95
N LYS A 69 -22.60 -4.61 -1.09
CA LYS A 69 -23.46 -5.78 -1.28
C LYS A 69 -23.30 -6.43 -2.66
N ALA A 70 -22.06 -6.51 -3.14
CA ALA A 70 -21.77 -7.10 -4.44
C ALA A 70 -21.99 -8.62 -4.39
N PRO A 71 -22.80 -9.21 -5.30
CA PRO A 71 -22.90 -10.65 -5.42
C PRO A 71 -21.55 -11.25 -5.84
N GLU A 72 -21.30 -12.52 -5.52
CA GLU A 72 -19.98 -13.16 -5.73
C GLU A 72 -19.47 -13.04 -7.17
N ALA A 73 -20.39 -13.17 -8.13
CA ALA A 73 -20.09 -13.05 -9.56
C ALA A 73 -19.61 -11.64 -9.95
N GLU A 74 -20.23 -10.58 -9.41
CA GLU A 74 -19.77 -9.19 -9.63
C GLU A 74 -18.49 -8.91 -8.85
N TRP A 75 -18.39 -9.44 -7.63
CA TRP A 75 -17.24 -9.23 -6.77
C TRP A 75 -15.94 -9.73 -7.40
N THR A 76 -15.98 -10.83 -8.16
CA THR A 76 -14.80 -11.36 -8.87
C THR A 76 -14.20 -10.34 -9.85
N ALA A 77 -15.03 -9.51 -10.48
CA ALA A 77 -14.58 -8.43 -11.37
C ALA A 77 -14.19 -7.15 -10.62
N ILE A 78 -14.88 -6.85 -9.52
CA ILE A 78 -14.68 -5.63 -8.72
C ILE A 78 -13.42 -5.71 -7.85
N GLU A 79 -13.16 -6.86 -7.22
CA GLU A 79 -12.07 -7.07 -6.27
C GLU A 79 -10.69 -6.61 -6.77
N PRO A 80 -10.20 -7.05 -7.95
CA PRO A 80 -8.87 -6.64 -8.41
C PRO A 80 -8.77 -5.11 -8.64
N LEU A 81 -9.84 -4.47 -9.09
CA LEU A 81 -9.87 -3.03 -9.34
C LEU A 81 -9.89 -2.23 -8.02
N VAL A 82 -10.66 -2.70 -7.04
CA VAL A 82 -10.66 -2.13 -5.68
C VAL A 82 -9.27 -2.27 -5.04
N LYS A 83 -8.65 -3.45 -5.12
CA LYS A 83 -7.28 -3.67 -4.61
C LYS A 83 -6.28 -2.70 -5.21
N ASP A 84 -6.35 -2.49 -6.53
CA ASP A 84 -5.47 -1.57 -7.24
C ASP A 84 -5.65 -0.10 -6.76
N VAL A 85 -6.90 0.36 -6.59
CA VAL A 85 -7.19 1.69 -6.02
C VAL A 85 -6.67 1.81 -4.59
N LEU A 86 -6.94 0.82 -3.73
CA LEU A 86 -6.50 0.82 -2.34
C LEU A 86 -4.97 0.82 -2.24
N LYS A 87 -4.28 0.03 -3.05
CA LYS A 87 -2.82 -0.01 -3.11
C LYS A 87 -2.23 1.34 -3.48
N LYS A 88 -2.67 1.95 -4.59
CA LYS A 88 -2.19 3.27 -5.05
C LYS A 88 -2.47 4.37 -4.03
N ARG A 89 -3.62 4.32 -3.35
CA ARG A 89 -3.95 5.22 -2.24
C ARG A 89 -3.02 4.99 -1.03
N ALA A 90 -2.79 3.74 -0.66
CA ALA A 90 -1.93 3.36 0.46
C ALA A 90 -0.49 3.79 0.24
N GLU A 91 0.04 3.68 -0.99
CA GLU A 91 1.38 4.17 -1.34
C GLU A 91 1.53 5.68 -1.10
N GLY A 92 0.51 6.47 -1.48
CA GLY A 92 0.46 7.90 -1.19
C GLY A 92 0.44 8.22 0.31
N MET A 93 -0.37 7.51 1.08
CA MET A 93 -0.48 7.68 2.54
C MET A 93 0.79 7.22 3.26
N MET A 94 1.36 6.09 2.87
CA MET A 94 2.57 5.53 3.45
C MET A 94 3.76 6.47 3.23
N ARG A 95 3.85 7.13 2.07
CA ARG A 95 4.83 8.19 1.82
C ARG A 95 4.66 9.35 2.80
N GLY A 96 3.42 9.78 3.07
CA GLY A 96 3.12 10.81 4.07
C GLY A 96 3.49 10.39 5.50
N MET A 97 3.12 9.17 5.88
CA MET A 97 3.41 8.59 7.19
C MET A 97 4.92 8.41 7.43
N ARG A 98 5.66 7.91 6.43
CA ARG A 98 7.13 7.80 6.49
C ARG A 98 7.79 9.16 6.66
N SER A 99 7.25 10.18 6.01
CA SER A 99 7.74 11.56 6.15
C SER A 99 7.53 12.12 7.56
N TRP A 100 6.44 11.73 8.22
CA TRP A 100 6.11 12.17 9.59
C TRP A 100 6.79 11.34 10.69
N GLY A 101 6.97 10.03 10.46
CA GLY A 101 7.63 9.10 11.39
C GLY A 101 9.11 9.41 11.61
N ARG A 102 9.80 9.94 10.60
CA ARG A 102 11.22 10.34 10.66
C ARG A 102 11.49 11.58 11.52
N ARG A 103 10.47 12.38 11.86
CA ARG A 103 10.62 13.48 12.84
C ARG A 103 10.51 13.02 14.30
N ARG A 104 10.16 11.75 14.57
CA ARG A 104 9.78 11.28 15.92
C ARG A 104 10.60 10.10 16.47
N GLY A 105 11.50 9.48 15.71
CA GLY A 105 12.29 8.33 16.17
C GLY A 105 13.56 8.17 15.35
N GLY A 106 14.69 7.99 16.04
CA GLY A 106 16.05 8.08 15.53
C GLY A 106 16.53 6.87 14.72
N ASP A 107 17.72 7.08 14.14
CA ASP A 107 18.69 6.13 13.57
C ASP A 107 18.25 4.69 13.33
N ASP A 108 17.50 4.46 12.25
CA ASP A 108 17.50 3.18 11.55
C ASP A 108 17.99 3.43 10.12
N GLN A 109 19.30 3.16 9.90
CA GLN A 109 19.96 3.14 8.58
C GLN A 109 19.54 1.92 7.75
N GLN A 110 18.25 1.61 7.70
CA GLN A 110 17.72 0.71 6.68
C GLN A 110 17.80 1.48 5.37
N GLN A 111 18.61 0.99 4.42
CA GLN A 111 18.76 1.55 3.08
C GLN A 111 17.37 1.83 2.50
N GLU A 112 16.96 3.10 2.52
CA GLU A 112 15.69 3.48 1.93
C GLU A 112 15.78 3.24 0.42
N PRO A 113 14.69 2.80 -0.21
CA PRO A 113 14.64 2.80 -1.67
C PRO A 113 14.94 4.22 -2.17
N VAL A 114 15.81 4.32 -3.17
CA VAL A 114 16.13 5.58 -3.83
C VAL A 114 14.88 6.05 -4.56
N THR A 115 14.30 7.14 -4.08
CA THR A 115 13.09 7.76 -4.62
C THR A 115 13.34 9.25 -4.81
N PRO A 116 12.61 9.94 -5.70
CA PRO A 116 12.72 11.40 -5.82
C PRO A 116 12.53 12.14 -4.49
N THR A 117 11.77 11.55 -3.55
CA THR A 117 11.61 12.09 -2.19
C THR A 117 12.88 11.96 -1.35
N SER A 118 13.51 10.78 -1.32
CA SER A 118 14.72 10.55 -0.53
C SER A 118 15.93 11.27 -1.13
N GLU A 119 16.01 11.37 -2.46
CA GLU A 119 17.05 12.14 -3.15
C GLU A 119 16.93 13.64 -2.87
N LEU A 120 15.74 14.23 -3.00
CA LEU A 120 15.55 15.65 -2.70
C LEU A 120 15.86 15.94 -1.22
N ARG A 121 15.44 15.06 -0.31
CA ARG A 121 15.75 15.20 1.12
C ARG A 121 17.24 15.16 1.38
N GLY A 122 17.93 14.12 0.90
CA GLY A 122 19.37 13.98 1.09
C GLY A 122 20.18 15.12 0.45
N LEU A 123 19.63 15.77 -0.57
CA LEU A 123 20.21 16.98 -1.14
C LEU A 123 19.97 18.20 -0.23
N LEU A 124 18.77 18.38 0.32
CA LEU A 124 18.47 19.47 1.26
C LEU A 124 19.20 19.36 2.61
N GLU A 125 19.68 18.18 2.98
CA GLU A 125 20.49 17.95 4.20
C GLU A 125 21.97 18.34 4.02
N LYS A 126 22.42 18.63 2.79
CA LYS A 126 23.79 19.11 2.52
C LYS A 126 23.83 20.63 2.46
N ASP A 127 24.83 21.22 3.10
CA ASP A 127 24.99 22.67 3.19
C ASP A 127 25.41 23.33 1.86
N ASP A 128 26.03 22.59 0.94
CA ASP A 128 26.60 23.08 -0.33
C ASP A 128 25.73 22.77 -1.56
N SER A 129 24.49 22.35 -1.37
CA SER A 129 23.59 21.98 -2.46
C SER A 129 23.26 23.16 -3.37
N SER A 130 23.57 23.00 -4.66
CA SER A 130 23.27 24.03 -5.65
C SER A 130 21.76 24.17 -5.88
N ALA A 131 21.31 25.41 -6.11
CA ALA A 131 19.90 25.71 -6.41
C ALA A 131 19.39 24.94 -7.65
N GLU A 132 20.27 24.72 -8.63
CA GLU A 132 19.94 23.95 -9.84
C GLU A 132 19.67 22.47 -9.52
N ALA A 133 20.50 21.86 -8.65
CA ALA A 133 20.31 20.48 -8.24
C ALA A 133 19.04 20.29 -7.40
N VAL A 134 18.74 21.25 -6.50
CA VAL A 134 17.48 21.28 -5.74
C VAL A 134 16.28 21.35 -6.69
N LYS A 135 16.34 22.25 -7.68
CA LYS A 135 15.25 22.44 -8.65
C LYS A 135 15.00 21.17 -9.47
N ALA A 136 16.05 20.53 -9.98
CA ALA A 136 15.94 19.30 -10.76
C ALA A 136 15.27 18.17 -9.97
N LYS A 137 15.68 17.95 -8.71
CA LYS A 137 15.08 16.91 -7.85
C LYS A 137 13.64 17.24 -7.42
N LEU A 138 13.33 18.52 -7.24
CA LEU A 138 11.98 18.98 -6.96
C LEU A 138 11.03 18.73 -8.15
N ASP A 139 11.49 19.02 -9.36
CA ASP A 139 10.70 18.79 -10.58
C ASP A 139 10.48 17.29 -10.82
N ALA A 140 11.49 16.45 -10.56
CA ALA A 140 11.33 14.99 -10.58
C ALA A 140 10.30 14.49 -9.56
N LEU A 141 10.31 15.02 -8.32
CA LEU A 141 9.31 14.67 -7.31
C LEU A 141 7.89 15.11 -7.72
N ARG A 142 7.75 16.28 -8.33
CA ARG A 142 6.46 16.77 -8.85
C ARG A 142 5.95 15.89 -9.97
N ALA A 143 6.80 15.54 -10.94
CA ALA A 143 6.45 14.64 -12.03
C ALA A 143 5.97 13.27 -11.52
N GLU A 144 6.69 12.69 -10.54
CA GLU A 144 6.29 11.42 -9.91
C GLU A 144 4.91 11.52 -9.24
N ARG A 145 4.60 12.64 -8.58
CA ARG A 145 3.29 12.85 -7.95
C ARG A 145 2.18 12.96 -8.98
N THR A 146 2.38 13.77 -10.02
CA THR A 146 1.42 13.91 -11.12
C THR A 146 1.15 12.57 -11.78
N GLN A 147 2.19 11.77 -12.03
CA GLN A 147 2.03 10.44 -12.60
C GLN A 147 1.19 9.53 -11.69
N LYS A 148 1.54 9.41 -10.40
CA LYS A 148 0.79 8.57 -9.45
C LYS A 148 -0.66 9.02 -9.26
N GLU A 149 -0.93 10.31 -9.30
CA GLU A 149 -2.29 10.86 -9.28
C GLU A 149 -3.06 10.48 -10.54
N SER A 150 -2.42 10.55 -11.71
CA SER A 150 -3.04 10.13 -12.98
C SER A 150 -3.35 8.62 -13.01
N GLU A 151 -2.45 7.79 -12.49
CA GLU A 151 -2.63 6.34 -12.40
C GLU A 151 -3.75 5.98 -11.41
N LEU A 152 -3.81 6.67 -10.26
CA LEU A 152 -4.91 6.49 -9.31
C LEU A 152 -6.25 6.90 -9.92
N LYS A 153 -6.28 8.02 -10.68
CA LYS A 153 -7.50 8.45 -11.38
C LYS A 153 -7.94 7.41 -12.42
N ALA A 154 -7.01 6.86 -13.20
CA ALA A 154 -7.31 5.81 -14.16
C ALA A 154 -7.87 4.55 -13.47
N SER A 155 -7.29 4.12 -12.34
CA SER A 155 -7.80 3.00 -11.56
C SER A 155 -9.21 3.22 -11.03
N ARG A 156 -9.51 4.43 -10.55
CA ARG A 156 -10.86 4.81 -10.10
C ARG A 156 -11.86 4.77 -11.25
N GLU A 157 -11.45 5.22 -12.43
CA GLU A 157 -12.31 5.17 -13.62
C GLU A 157 -12.59 3.73 -14.06
N ASN A 158 -11.57 2.88 -14.11
CA ASN A 158 -11.75 1.46 -14.42
C ASN A 158 -12.68 0.78 -13.41
N LEU A 159 -12.56 1.13 -12.12
CA LEU A 159 -13.48 0.66 -11.09
C LEU A 159 -14.92 1.15 -11.32
N ARG A 160 -15.14 2.43 -11.67
CA ARG A 160 -16.49 2.96 -11.97
C ARG A 160 -17.19 2.21 -13.09
N GLN A 161 -16.47 1.78 -14.13
CA GLN A 161 -17.05 1.10 -15.28
C GLN A 161 -17.75 -0.22 -14.94
N VAL A 162 -17.34 -0.89 -13.87
CA VAL A 162 -17.92 -2.19 -13.45
C VAL A 162 -18.95 -2.06 -12.33
N LEU A 163 -19.14 -0.86 -11.78
CA LEU A 163 -20.03 -0.63 -10.65
C LEU A 163 -21.44 -0.23 -11.08
N THR A 164 -22.39 -0.54 -10.19
CA THR A 164 -23.70 0.12 -10.18
C THR A 164 -23.58 1.50 -9.52
N VAL A 165 -24.48 2.42 -9.87
CA VAL A 165 -24.57 3.76 -9.26
C VAL A 165 -24.67 3.70 -7.73
N LYS A 166 -25.39 2.69 -7.21
CA LYS A 166 -25.52 2.50 -5.75
C LYS A 166 -24.18 2.10 -5.13
N GLN A 167 -23.44 1.18 -5.75
CA GLN A 167 -22.14 0.74 -5.25
C GLN A 167 -21.11 1.89 -5.34
N GLU A 168 -21.11 2.63 -6.44
CA GLU A 168 -20.29 3.84 -6.62
C GLU A 168 -20.54 4.85 -5.50
N ALA A 169 -21.80 5.19 -5.23
CA ALA A 169 -22.15 6.11 -4.14
C ALA A 169 -21.64 5.63 -2.76
N GLN A 170 -21.70 4.31 -2.49
CA GLN A 170 -21.12 3.76 -1.26
C GLN A 170 -19.60 3.93 -1.22
N LEU A 171 -18.90 3.70 -2.33
CA LEU A 171 -17.45 3.87 -2.40
C LEU A 171 -17.01 5.34 -2.33
N VAL A 172 -17.84 6.28 -2.80
CA VAL A 172 -17.63 7.72 -2.59
C VAL A 172 -17.79 8.08 -1.11
N LEU A 173 -18.84 7.57 -0.43
CA LEU A 173 -19.00 7.77 1.02
C LEU A 173 -17.85 7.19 1.85
N MET A 174 -17.23 6.12 1.36
CA MET A 174 -16.03 5.51 1.97
C MET A 174 -14.72 6.23 1.58
N GLY A 175 -14.78 7.24 0.72
CA GLY A 175 -13.63 8.00 0.21
C GLY A 175 -12.65 7.17 -0.64
N ILE A 176 -13.14 6.12 -1.29
CA ILE A 176 -12.36 5.27 -2.21
C ILE A 176 -12.43 5.85 -3.62
N LEU A 177 -13.64 6.19 -4.03
CA LEU A 177 -13.93 6.99 -5.22
C LEU A 177 -14.12 8.46 -4.84
N ASP A 178 -14.01 9.30 -5.86
CA ASP A 178 -14.31 10.74 -5.85
C ASP A 178 -15.71 11.03 -6.40
#